data_AF-A0A6I7QMJ9-F1
#
_entry.id   AF-A0A6I7QMJ9-F1
#
_cell.length_a   1.000
_cell.length_b   1.000
_cell.length_c   1.000
_cell.angle_alpha   90.00
_cell.angle_beta   90.00
_cell.angle_gamma   90.00
#
_symmetry.space_group_name_H-M   'P 1'
#
loop_
_entity.id
_entity.type
_entity.pdbx_description
1 polymer ?
#
loop_
_entity_poly.entity_id
_entity_poly.type
_entity_poly.pdbx_seq_one_letter_code
_entity_poly.pdbx_strand_id
1 'polypeptide(L)'
;MDGKPEHTKKAQRDMALLEKAVKHGDQQAFAELMRLYKDTIFFMLLKMTGNPDDAEDLCIETFGKAFTNIKQYNGKYAFSTWLFRIATNNCIDFVRKQKKNVLNHEANEDVADHDETYYFVSEMVNPEESFIRSQKLELVRQVVDTLKPRYRRLIAMRYYEEQSYEEIATALNLPLGTVKAQLFRAREFLYRTLNNMKERM
;
A
#
# COMPACT_ATOMS: atom_id res chain seq x y z
N MET A 1 10.53 -26.07 -16.56
CA MET A 1 10.14 -26.67 -15.27
C MET A 1 9.58 -25.55 -14.43
N ASP A 2 8.32 -25.20 -14.66
CA ASP A 2 7.68 -24.03 -14.04
C ASP A 2 7.27 -24.37 -12.60
N GLY A 3 8.12 -23.98 -11.65
CA GLY A 3 7.83 -24.03 -10.23
C GLY A 3 6.69 -23.07 -9.92
N LYS A 4 5.44 -23.59 -9.89
CA LYS A 4 4.34 -22.89 -9.24
C LYS A 4 4.77 -22.59 -7.80
N PRO A 5 4.75 -21.31 -7.36
CA PRO A 5 5.12 -21.00 -6.00
C PRO A 5 4.13 -21.69 -5.06
N GLU A 6 4.63 -22.48 -4.11
CA GLU A 6 3.81 -22.96 -2.99
C GLU A 6 3.10 -21.75 -2.39
N HIS A 7 1.77 -21.72 -2.52
CA HIS A 7 0.98 -20.63 -1.99
C HIS A 7 1.09 -20.68 -0.46
N THR A 8 1.61 -19.61 0.14
CA THR A 8 1.57 -19.41 1.59
C THR A 8 0.16 -19.66 2.13
N LYS A 9 0.02 -20.08 3.41
CA LYS A 9 -1.31 -20.31 4.04
C LYS A 9 -2.28 -19.15 3.81
N LYS A 10 -1.78 -17.91 3.82
CA LYS A 10 -2.53 -16.69 3.47
C LYS A 10 -3.07 -16.74 2.04
N ALA A 11 -2.22 -17.01 1.05
CA ALA A 11 -2.63 -17.09 -0.34
C ALA A 11 -3.64 -18.22 -0.59
N GLN A 12 -3.49 -19.38 0.07
CA GLN A 12 -4.47 -20.47 -0.03
C GLN A 12 -5.84 -20.07 0.52
N ARG A 13 -5.87 -19.45 1.71
CA ARG A 13 -7.10 -18.92 2.31
C ARG A 13 -7.78 -17.89 1.41
N ASP A 14 -7.02 -16.92 0.91
CA ASP A 14 -7.57 -15.85 0.09
C ASP A 14 -8.13 -16.40 -1.23
N MET A 15 -7.45 -17.37 -1.85
CA MET A 15 -7.97 -18.04 -3.05
C MET A 15 -9.27 -18.79 -2.78
N ALA A 16 -9.40 -19.49 -1.66
CA ALA A 16 -10.64 -20.18 -1.29
C ALA A 16 -11.81 -19.19 -1.08
N LEU A 17 -11.56 -18.04 -0.46
CA LEU A 17 -12.57 -16.98 -0.32
C LEU A 17 -12.93 -16.37 -1.68
N LEU A 18 -11.95 -16.12 -2.55
CA LEU A 18 -12.18 -15.59 -3.88
C LEU A 18 -13.01 -16.52 -4.75
N GLU A 19 -12.77 -17.83 -4.67
CA GLU A 19 -13.56 -18.82 -5.40
C GLU A 19 -15.03 -18.78 -4.97
N LYS A 20 -15.30 -18.72 -3.67
CA LYS A 20 -16.66 -18.58 -3.14
C LYS A 20 -17.32 -17.28 -3.58
N ALA A 21 -16.60 -16.16 -3.47
CA ALA A 21 -17.09 -14.84 -3.86
C ALA A 21 -17.43 -14.76 -5.36
N VAL A 22 -16.56 -15.30 -6.23
CA VAL A 22 -16.72 -15.23 -7.70
C VAL A 22 -17.79 -16.20 -8.21
N LYS A 23 -17.79 -17.46 -7.73
CA LYS A 23 -18.66 -18.51 -8.28
C LYS A 23 -20.09 -18.43 -7.74
N HIS A 24 -20.27 -18.03 -6.49
CA HIS A 24 -21.57 -18.11 -5.82
C HIS A 24 -22.13 -16.75 -5.43
N GLY A 25 -21.40 -15.65 -5.66
CA GLY A 25 -21.78 -14.33 -5.16
C GLY A 25 -21.86 -14.30 -3.64
N ASP A 26 -21.07 -15.14 -2.97
CA ASP A 26 -21.13 -15.37 -1.52
C ASP A 26 -20.74 -14.09 -0.77
N GLN A 27 -21.74 -13.42 -0.20
CA GLN A 27 -21.57 -12.19 0.58
C GLN A 27 -20.70 -12.41 1.82
N GLN A 28 -20.70 -13.60 2.41
CA GLN A 28 -19.85 -13.91 3.57
C GLN A 28 -18.38 -13.95 3.16
N ALA A 29 -18.09 -14.47 1.96
CA ALA A 29 -16.73 -14.47 1.43
C ALA A 29 -16.21 -13.04 1.15
N PHE A 30 -17.07 -12.15 0.62
CA PHE A 30 -16.75 -10.74 0.46
C PHE A 30 -16.52 -10.04 1.81
N ALA A 31 -17.39 -10.26 2.79
CA ALA A 31 -17.26 -9.70 4.12
C ALA A 31 -15.95 -10.13 4.81
N GLU A 32 -15.59 -11.41 4.69
CA GLU A 32 -14.34 -11.92 5.26
C GLU A 32 -13.11 -11.34 4.55
N LEU A 33 -13.12 -11.26 3.21
CA LEU A 33 -12.05 -10.57 2.48
C LEU A 33 -11.93 -9.11 2.90
N MET A 34 -13.05 -8.39 3.07
CA MET A 34 -13.02 -7.02 3.56
C MET A 34 -12.41 -6.94 4.97
N ARG A 35 -12.91 -7.76 5.91
CA ARG A 35 -12.43 -7.80 7.30
C ARG A 35 -10.92 -8.03 7.39
N LEU A 36 -10.38 -8.90 6.54
CA LEU A 36 -8.96 -9.26 6.51
C LEU A 36 -8.04 -8.14 5.99
N TYR A 37 -8.59 -7.22 5.21
CA TYR A 37 -7.81 -6.22 4.48
C TYR A 37 -8.15 -4.77 4.83
N LYS A 38 -9.29 -4.51 5.47
CA LYS A 38 -9.81 -3.17 5.77
C LYS A 38 -8.76 -2.31 6.45
N ASP A 39 -8.24 -2.76 7.59
CA ASP A 39 -7.30 -1.97 8.38
C ASP A 39 -6.01 -1.67 7.60
N THR A 40 -5.49 -2.66 6.87
CA THR A 40 -4.23 -2.45 6.14
C THR A 40 -4.41 -1.50 4.96
N ILE A 41 -5.57 -1.54 4.29
CA ILE A 41 -5.91 -0.58 3.23
C ILE A 41 -6.17 0.80 3.82
N PHE A 42 -6.93 0.89 4.92
CA PHE A 42 -7.20 2.15 5.61
C PHE A 42 -5.90 2.83 6.06
N PHE A 43 -5.01 2.14 6.78
CA PHE A 43 -3.75 2.76 7.24
C PHE A 43 -2.83 3.15 6.10
N MET A 44 -2.85 2.41 4.99
CA MET A 44 -2.12 2.83 3.78
C MET A 44 -2.71 4.12 3.21
N LEU A 45 -4.03 4.20 3.07
CA LEU A 45 -4.71 5.37 2.54
C LEU A 45 -4.58 6.57 3.46
N LEU A 46 -4.67 6.38 4.77
CA LEU A 46 -4.44 7.43 5.79
C LEU A 46 -3.05 8.04 5.66
N LYS A 47 -2.04 7.22 5.39
CA LYS A 47 -0.69 7.72 5.14
C LYS A 47 -0.60 8.57 3.87
N MET A 48 -1.38 8.20 2.85
CA MET A 48 -1.45 8.88 1.55
C MET A 48 -2.26 10.15 1.51
N THR A 49 -3.35 10.21 2.27
CA THR A 49 -4.21 11.38 2.32
C THR A 49 -3.77 12.35 3.42
N GLY A 50 -3.20 11.83 4.52
CA GLY A 50 -3.00 12.60 5.75
C GLY A 50 -4.31 12.97 6.46
N ASN A 51 -5.46 12.50 5.94
CA ASN A 51 -6.79 12.83 6.42
C ASN A 51 -7.58 11.52 6.67
N PRO A 52 -8.06 11.28 7.91
CA PRO A 52 -8.82 10.07 8.26
C PRO A 52 -10.14 9.89 7.51
N ASP A 53 -10.89 10.96 7.30
CA ASP A 53 -12.20 10.91 6.63
C ASP A 53 -12.02 10.53 5.15
N ASP A 54 -11.08 11.18 4.47
CA ASP A 54 -10.71 10.85 3.09
C ASP A 54 -10.22 9.39 2.97
N ALA A 55 -9.48 8.91 3.98
CA ALA A 55 -8.98 7.54 4.00
C ALA A 55 -10.11 6.51 4.17
N GLU A 56 -11.11 6.81 4.99
CA GLU A 56 -12.28 5.95 5.19
C GLU A 56 -13.12 5.88 3.90
N ASP A 57 -13.41 7.02 3.28
CA ASP A 57 -14.14 7.10 2.01
C ASP A 57 -13.43 6.34 0.90
N LEU A 58 -12.12 6.57 0.73
CA LEU A 58 -11.31 5.85 -0.26
C LEU A 58 -11.22 4.35 0.03
N CYS A 59 -11.26 3.95 1.30
CA CYS A 59 -11.26 2.55 1.68
C CYS A 59 -12.55 1.87 1.22
N ILE A 60 -13.71 2.48 1.49
CA ILE A 60 -15.01 1.99 1.03
C ILE A 60 -15.05 1.92 -0.50
N GLU A 61 -14.63 2.97 -1.20
CA GLU A 61 -14.59 3.02 -2.66
C GLU A 61 -13.65 1.94 -3.24
N THR A 62 -12.50 1.70 -2.60
CA THR A 62 -11.55 0.65 -2.99
C THR A 62 -12.22 -0.71 -2.96
N PHE A 63 -12.87 -1.07 -1.86
CA PHE A 63 -13.54 -2.37 -1.76
C PHE A 63 -14.71 -2.48 -2.73
N GLY A 64 -15.48 -1.40 -2.92
CA GLY A 64 -16.55 -1.35 -3.93
C GLY A 64 -16.01 -1.64 -5.35
N LYS A 65 -14.91 -0.98 -5.74
CA LYS A 65 -14.23 -1.21 -7.03
C LYS A 65 -13.66 -2.62 -7.13
N ALA A 66 -13.02 -3.10 -6.07
CA ALA A 66 -12.42 -4.43 -6.05
C ALA A 66 -13.48 -5.52 -6.19
N PHE A 67 -14.57 -5.45 -5.44
CA PHE A 67 -15.60 -6.48 -5.48
C PHE A 67 -16.41 -6.44 -6.79
N THR A 68 -16.64 -5.25 -7.34
CA THR A 68 -17.24 -5.11 -8.69
C THR A 68 -16.37 -5.76 -9.77
N ASN A 69 -15.03 -5.62 -9.67
CA ASN A 69 -14.09 -6.12 -10.68
C ASN A 69 -13.44 -7.47 -10.31
N ILE A 70 -13.93 -8.16 -9.28
CA ILE A 70 -13.27 -9.33 -8.71
C ILE A 70 -13.11 -10.48 -9.72
N LYS A 71 -14.01 -10.57 -10.70
CA LYS A 71 -13.95 -11.53 -11.81
C LYS A 71 -12.74 -11.34 -12.74
N GLN A 72 -12.14 -10.14 -12.74
CA GLN A 72 -10.95 -9.83 -13.54
C GLN A 72 -9.65 -10.29 -12.86
N TYR A 73 -9.71 -10.68 -11.58
CA TYR A 73 -8.54 -11.22 -10.88
C TYR A 73 -8.22 -12.62 -11.43
N ASN A 74 -7.01 -12.77 -11.96
CA ASN A 74 -6.57 -13.97 -12.69
C ASN A 74 -5.56 -14.83 -11.91
N GLY A 75 -5.35 -14.56 -10.62
CA GLY A 75 -4.46 -15.34 -9.75
C GLY A 75 -2.97 -15.25 -10.07
N LYS A 76 -2.54 -14.42 -11.04
CA LYS A 76 -1.10 -14.27 -11.38
C LYS A 76 -0.26 -13.65 -10.26
N TYR A 77 -0.90 -12.90 -9.37
CA TYR A 77 -0.29 -12.26 -8.21
C TYR A 77 -1.17 -12.48 -7.00
N ALA A 78 -0.65 -12.32 -5.79
CA ALA A 78 -1.46 -12.37 -4.57
C ALA A 78 -2.61 -11.36 -4.62
N PHE A 79 -3.76 -11.72 -4.07
CA PHE A 79 -4.94 -10.86 -4.00
C PHE A 79 -4.63 -9.51 -3.34
N SER A 80 -3.86 -9.54 -2.25
CA SER A 80 -3.39 -8.32 -1.58
C SER A 80 -2.68 -7.38 -2.54
N THR A 81 -1.82 -7.89 -3.43
CA THR A 81 -1.11 -7.06 -4.41
C THR A 81 -2.07 -6.38 -5.39
N TRP A 82 -3.10 -7.11 -5.81
CA TRP A 82 -4.13 -6.57 -6.70
C TRP A 82 -4.99 -5.49 -6.01
N LEU A 83 -5.46 -5.78 -4.79
CA LEU A 83 -6.27 -4.87 -3.98
C LEU A 83 -5.52 -3.58 -3.64
N PHE A 84 -4.27 -3.67 -3.21
CA PHE A 84 -3.43 -2.50 -2.93
C PHE A 84 -3.25 -1.62 -4.16
N ARG A 85 -3.16 -2.22 -5.36
CA ARG A 85 -3.05 -1.44 -6.59
C ARG A 85 -4.32 -0.65 -6.91
N ILE A 86 -5.49 -1.22 -6.63
CA ILE A 86 -6.77 -0.51 -6.74
C ILE A 86 -6.78 0.68 -5.77
N ALA A 87 -6.45 0.45 -4.51
CA ALA A 87 -6.41 1.48 -3.48
C ALA A 87 -5.44 2.62 -3.80
N THR A 88 -4.19 2.28 -4.15
CA THR A 88 -3.17 3.29 -4.51
C THR A 88 -3.61 4.11 -5.73
N ASN A 89 -4.14 3.47 -6.77
CA ASN A 89 -4.62 4.20 -7.94
C ASN A 89 -5.78 5.13 -7.57
N ASN A 90 -6.71 4.65 -6.74
CA ASN A 90 -7.85 5.45 -6.28
C ASN A 90 -7.40 6.70 -5.51
N CYS A 91 -6.46 6.52 -4.59
CA CYS A 91 -5.90 7.62 -3.81
C CYS A 91 -5.12 8.62 -4.66
N ILE A 92 -4.31 8.15 -5.62
CA ILE A 92 -3.58 9.04 -6.53
C ILE A 92 -4.56 9.90 -7.35
N ASP A 93 -5.63 9.28 -7.86
CA ASP A 93 -6.65 10.01 -8.62
C ASP A 93 -7.39 11.04 -7.76
N PHE A 94 -7.68 10.71 -6.50
CA PHE A 94 -8.27 11.61 -5.51
C PHE A 94 -7.36 12.82 -5.21
N VAL A 95 -6.11 12.59 -4.84
CA VAL A 95 -5.14 13.65 -4.53
C VAL A 95 -4.91 14.57 -5.74
N ARG A 96 -4.88 14.02 -6.96
CA ARG A 96 -4.78 14.82 -8.19
C ARG A 96 -5.97 15.75 -8.40
N LYS A 97 -7.19 15.27 -8.14
CA LYS A 97 -8.40 16.09 -8.23
C LYS A 97 -8.41 17.19 -7.17
N GLN A 98 -8.02 16.88 -5.94
CA GLN A 98 -7.92 17.86 -4.86
C GLN A 98 -6.94 18.98 -5.22
N LYS A 99 -5.72 18.65 -5.68
CA LYS A 99 -4.74 19.65 -6.14
C LYS A 99 -5.25 20.52 -7.29
N LYS A 100 -5.96 19.93 -8.26
CA LYS A 100 -6.56 20.70 -9.36
C LYS A 100 -7.66 21.65 -8.87
N ASN A 101 -8.43 21.24 -7.86
CA ASN A 101 -9.47 22.08 -7.28
C ASN A 101 -8.89 23.24 -6.47
N VAL A 102 -7.78 23.02 -5.76
CA VAL A 102 -7.02 24.08 -5.06
C VAL A 102 -6.45 25.09 -6.07
N LEU A 103 -5.81 24.64 -7.14
CA LEU A 103 -5.29 25.54 -8.20
C LEU A 103 -6.40 26.36 -8.90
N ASN A 104 -7.64 25.87 -8.89
CA ASN A 104 -8.80 26.61 -9.42
C ASN A 104 -9.46 27.53 -8.36
N HIS A 105 -9.19 27.31 -7.07
CA HIS A 105 -9.72 28.08 -5.94
C HIS A 105 -8.74 29.13 -5.39
N GLU A 106 -7.49 29.17 -5.85
CA GLU A 106 -6.51 30.24 -5.56
C GLU A 106 -6.90 31.64 -6.11
N ALA A 107 -8.19 31.86 -6.39
CA ALA A 107 -8.79 33.17 -6.64
C ALA A 107 -9.57 33.73 -5.43
N ASN A 108 -9.82 32.98 -4.36
CA ASN A 108 -10.41 33.54 -3.14
C ASN A 108 -10.05 32.76 -1.87
N GLU A 109 -9.46 33.53 -0.96
CA GLU A 109 -9.46 33.41 0.50
C GLU A 109 -8.50 32.43 1.19
N ASP A 110 -7.66 33.07 2.02
CA ASP A 110 -6.97 32.55 3.19
C ASP A 110 -7.93 31.81 4.14
N VAL A 111 -7.40 30.83 4.88
CA VAL A 111 -7.41 30.79 6.36
C VAL A 111 -7.07 29.39 6.90
N ALA A 112 -6.29 29.43 7.98
CA ALA A 112 -6.15 28.49 9.10
C ALA A 112 -5.32 27.21 8.93
N ASP A 113 -4.08 27.38 9.37
CA ASP A 113 -3.37 26.51 10.33
C ASP A 113 -4.31 25.69 11.25
N HIS A 114 -4.22 24.35 11.14
CA HIS A 114 -4.68 23.41 12.17
C HIS A 114 -3.66 22.28 12.29
N ASP A 115 -2.76 22.47 13.25
CA ASP A 115 -2.02 21.42 13.94
C ASP A 115 -2.98 20.66 14.86
N GLU A 116 -3.48 19.49 14.44
CA GLU A 116 -4.05 18.51 15.37
C GLU A 116 -3.56 17.10 15.03
N THR A 117 -2.59 16.67 15.84
CA THR A 117 -2.11 15.30 15.93
C THR A 117 -3.22 14.40 16.49
N TYR A 118 -3.96 13.68 15.65
CA TYR A 118 -4.86 12.61 16.10
C TYR A 118 -4.23 11.23 15.94
N TYR A 119 -3.67 10.73 17.04
CA TYR A 119 -3.43 9.31 17.23
C TYR A 119 -4.73 8.62 17.59
N PHE A 120 -5.44 8.05 16.61
CA PHE A 120 -6.37 6.96 16.85
C PHE A 120 -5.69 5.64 16.48
N VAL A 121 -4.87 5.14 17.42
CA VAL A 121 -4.52 3.72 17.47
C VAL A 121 -5.68 3.06 18.21
N SER A 122 -6.54 2.33 17.50
CA SER A 122 -7.62 1.60 18.16
C SER A 122 -7.01 0.60 19.16
N GLU A 123 -7.64 0.55 20.34
CA GLU A 123 -7.30 -0.32 21.45
C GLU A 123 -7.28 -1.80 21.04
N MET A 124 -6.06 -2.35 20.99
CA MET A 124 -5.63 -3.69 21.40
C MET A 124 -4.33 -4.03 20.65
N VAL A 125 -3.28 -3.23 20.86
CA VAL A 125 -1.94 -3.68 20.51
C VAL A 125 -1.27 -4.05 21.82
N ASN A 126 -1.10 -5.35 22.04
CA ASN A 126 -0.33 -5.88 23.16
C ASN A 126 1.01 -5.10 23.26
N PRO A 127 1.45 -4.62 24.44
CA PRO A 127 2.73 -3.94 24.60
C PRO A 127 3.91 -4.69 23.96
N GLU A 128 3.86 -6.02 23.97
CA GLU A 128 4.81 -6.92 23.32
C GLU A 128 4.77 -6.80 21.78
N GLU A 129 3.58 -6.71 21.17
CA GLU A 129 3.42 -6.50 19.74
C GLU A 129 3.87 -5.11 19.29
N SER A 130 3.61 -4.09 20.11
CA SER A 130 4.10 -2.72 19.89
C SER A 130 5.63 -2.66 19.91
N PHE A 131 6.26 -3.38 20.84
CA PHE A 131 7.71 -3.49 20.94
C PHE A 131 8.33 -4.31 19.80
N ILE A 132 7.72 -5.43 19.41
CA ILE A 132 8.12 -6.21 18.24
C ILE A 132 7.98 -5.37 16.96
N ARG A 133 6.95 -4.53 16.89
CA ARG A 133 6.71 -3.63 15.75
C ARG A 133 7.77 -2.52 15.68
N SER A 134 8.14 -1.91 16.79
CA SER A 134 9.18 -0.88 16.83
C SER A 134 10.56 -1.44 16.47
N GLN A 135 10.91 -2.64 16.96
CA GLN A 135 12.14 -3.34 16.56
C GLN A 135 12.16 -3.68 15.07
N LYS A 136 11.05 -4.18 14.52
CA LYS A 136 10.94 -4.45 13.07
C LYS A 136 11.06 -3.18 12.24
N LEU A 137 10.48 -2.07 12.71
CA LEU A 137 10.56 -0.79 12.03
C LEU A 137 12.00 -0.25 12.01
N GLU A 138 12.69 -0.35 13.14
CA GLU A 138 14.10 0.03 13.26
C GLU A 138 15.00 -0.81 12.35
N LEU A 139 14.77 -2.13 12.31
CA LEU A 139 15.48 -3.02 11.39
C LEU A 139 15.26 -2.63 9.92
N VAL A 140 14.02 -2.33 9.54
CA VAL A 140 13.69 -1.88 8.18
C VAL A 140 14.41 -0.57 7.85
N ARG A 141 14.47 0.39 8.79
CA ARG A 141 15.21 1.64 8.60
C ARG A 141 16.69 1.39 8.36
N GLN A 142 17.33 0.59 9.21
CA GLN A 142 18.74 0.22 9.07
C GLN A 142 19.03 -0.45 7.73
N VAL A 143 18.16 -1.35 7.27
CA VAL A 143 18.32 -2.00 5.96
C VAL A 143 18.14 -1.01 4.81
N VAL A 144 17.18 -0.09 4.89
CA VAL A 144 17.01 0.99 3.90
C VAL A 144 18.24 1.91 3.85
N ASP A 145 18.92 2.12 4.98
CA ASP A 145 20.16 2.89 5.02
C ASP A 145 21.35 2.17 4.37
N THR A 146 21.33 0.84 4.26
CA THR A 146 22.35 0.12 3.48
C THR A 146 22.17 0.24 1.96
N LEU A 147 21.02 0.72 1.48
CA LEU A 147 20.79 0.93 0.05
C LEU A 147 21.72 2.00 -0.51
N LYS A 148 22.17 1.81 -1.76
CA LYS A 148 22.83 2.86 -2.53
C LYS A 148 21.92 4.11 -2.59
N PRO A 149 22.47 5.34 -2.53
CA PRO A 149 21.68 6.57 -2.42
C PRO A 149 20.56 6.69 -3.46
N ARG A 150 20.83 6.26 -4.70
CA ARG A 150 19.85 6.22 -5.78
C ARG A 150 18.63 5.34 -5.48
N TYR A 151 18.85 4.16 -4.91
CA TYR A 151 17.75 3.26 -4.53
C TYR A 151 17.02 3.76 -3.29
N ARG A 152 17.74 4.33 -2.32
CA ARG A 152 17.12 4.94 -1.15
C ARG A 152 16.19 6.08 -1.53
N ARG A 153 16.62 6.95 -2.46
CA ARG A 153 15.79 8.05 -2.98
C ARG A 153 14.54 7.53 -3.68
N LEU A 154 14.65 6.51 -4.53
CA LEU A 154 13.50 5.88 -5.19
C LEU A 154 12.52 5.25 -4.19
N ILE A 155 13.03 4.53 -3.18
CA ILE A 155 12.21 3.96 -2.11
C ILE A 155 11.52 5.09 -1.34
N ALA A 156 12.23 6.18 -1.04
CA ALA A 156 11.64 7.30 -0.34
C ALA A 156 10.53 7.98 -1.13
N MET A 157 10.80 8.33 -2.39
CA MET A 157 9.79 8.91 -3.27
C MET A 157 8.58 8.00 -3.44
N ARG A 158 8.78 6.67 -3.48
CA ARG A 158 7.68 5.72 -3.67
C ARG A 158 6.89 5.39 -2.40
N TYR A 159 7.55 5.30 -1.25
CA TYR A 159 6.95 4.72 -0.03
C TYR A 159 6.83 5.72 1.14
N TYR A 160 7.55 6.84 1.11
CA TYR A 160 7.41 7.94 2.08
C TYR A 160 6.70 9.14 1.48
N GLU A 161 7.06 9.53 0.25
CA GLU A 161 6.44 10.66 -0.48
C GLU A 161 5.29 10.18 -1.39
N GLU A 162 5.11 8.85 -1.50
CA GLU A 162 3.99 8.15 -2.14
C GLU A 162 3.69 8.54 -3.60
N GLN A 163 4.74 8.99 -4.30
CA GLN A 163 4.69 9.32 -5.70
C GLN A 163 4.43 8.08 -6.56
N SER A 164 3.63 8.27 -7.62
CA SER A 164 3.46 7.31 -8.70
C SER A 164 4.78 7.05 -9.44
N TYR A 165 4.86 5.94 -10.18
CA TYR A 165 6.04 5.67 -10.99
C TYR A 165 6.26 6.73 -12.07
N GLU A 166 5.17 7.30 -12.58
CA GLU A 166 5.15 8.38 -13.55
C GLU A 166 5.66 9.69 -12.95
N GLU A 167 5.23 10.06 -11.74
CA GLU A 167 5.76 11.24 -11.03
C GLU A 167 7.23 11.09 -10.70
N ILE A 168 7.67 9.90 -10.27
CA ILE A 168 9.09 9.61 -10.02
C ILE A 168 9.90 9.71 -11.32
N ALA A 169 9.36 9.19 -12.43
CA ALA A 169 9.98 9.27 -13.74
C ALA A 169 10.18 10.73 -14.17
N THR A 170 9.15 11.56 -14.01
CA THR A 170 9.21 13.00 -14.29
C THR A 170 10.18 13.72 -13.36
N ALA A 171 10.05 13.52 -12.04
CA ALA A 171 10.86 14.22 -11.03
C ALA A 171 12.35 13.90 -11.11
N LEU A 172 12.71 12.68 -11.54
CA LEU A 172 14.10 12.27 -11.72
C LEU A 172 14.59 12.37 -13.17
N ASN A 173 13.73 12.82 -14.09
CA ASN A 173 13.99 12.81 -15.53
C ASN A 173 14.51 11.44 -16.03
N LEU A 174 13.81 10.37 -15.64
CA LEU A 174 14.13 8.99 -15.99
C LEU A 174 12.99 8.34 -16.79
N PRO A 175 13.28 7.43 -17.73
CA PRO A 175 12.23 6.63 -18.36
C PRO A 175 11.44 5.81 -17.34
N LEU A 176 10.12 5.69 -17.53
CA LEU A 176 9.25 4.92 -16.64
C LEU A 176 9.72 3.46 -16.46
N GLY A 177 10.23 2.84 -17.53
CA GLY A 177 10.81 1.49 -17.47
C GLY A 177 12.04 1.41 -16.55
N THR A 178 12.87 2.45 -16.54
CA THR A 178 14.03 2.57 -15.67
C THR A 178 13.62 2.70 -14.19
N VAL A 179 12.60 3.50 -13.90
CA VAL A 179 12.04 3.63 -12.54
C VAL A 179 11.52 2.28 -12.04
N LYS A 180 10.71 1.58 -12.84
CA LYS A 180 10.17 0.25 -12.50
C LYS A 180 11.28 -0.76 -12.23
N ALA A 181 12.29 -0.82 -13.11
CA ALA A 181 13.42 -1.75 -12.95
C ALA A 181 14.26 -1.45 -11.70
N GLN A 182 14.49 -0.17 -11.38
CA GLN A 182 15.29 0.21 -10.23
C GLN A 182 14.55 0.02 -8.91
N LEU A 183 13.25 0.33 -8.86
CA LEU A 183 12.41 0.01 -7.70
C LEU A 183 12.31 -1.50 -7.48
N PHE A 184 12.25 -2.30 -8.55
CA PHE A 184 12.32 -3.75 -8.43
C PHE A 184 13.64 -4.22 -7.78
N ARG A 185 14.78 -3.76 -8.29
CA ARG A 185 16.10 -4.10 -7.73
C ARG A 185 16.26 -3.63 -6.28
N ALA A 186 15.76 -2.43 -5.96
CA ALA A 186 15.77 -1.91 -4.60
C ALA A 186 14.97 -2.83 -3.65
N ARG A 187 13.77 -3.25 -4.04
CA ARG A 187 12.97 -4.21 -3.25
C ARG A 187 13.64 -5.57 -3.12
N GLU A 188 14.24 -6.09 -4.18
CA GLU A 188 14.96 -7.38 -4.14
C GLU A 188 16.13 -7.33 -3.16
N PHE A 189 16.89 -6.23 -3.17
CA PHE A 189 17.97 -6.01 -2.22
C PHE A 189 17.46 -5.96 -0.76
N LEU A 190 16.39 -5.18 -0.51
CA LEU A 190 15.76 -5.11 0.81
C LEU A 190 15.29 -6.50 1.27
N TYR A 191 14.61 -7.25 0.40
CA TYR A 191 14.12 -8.60 0.69
C TYR A 191 15.24 -9.57 1.06
N ARG A 192 16.32 -9.62 0.25
CA ARG A 192 17.46 -10.51 0.51
C ARG A 192 18.17 -10.16 1.82
N THR A 193 18.32 -8.87 2.10
CA THR A 193 19.00 -8.41 3.32
C THR A 193 18.17 -8.75 4.56
N LEU A 194 16.86 -8.52 4.51
CA LEU A 194 15.95 -8.87 5.61
C LEU A 194 15.86 -10.39 5.85
N ASN A 195 15.82 -11.20 4.79
CA ASN A 195 15.84 -12.67 4.94
C ASN A 195 17.14 -13.17 5.57
N ASN A 196 18.30 -12.69 5.10
CA ASN A 196 19.60 -13.07 5.66
C ASN A 196 19.73 -12.70 7.14
N MET A 197 19.11 -11.58 7.57
CA MET A 197 19.08 -11.19 8.97
C MET A 197 18.15 -12.09 9.80
N LYS A 198 17.03 -12.52 9.22
CA LYS A 198 16.08 -13.43 9.87
C LYS A 198 16.63 -14.84 10.06
N GLU A 199 17.51 -15.32 9.19
CA GLU A 199 18.18 -16.62 9.33
C GLU A 199 19.32 -16.60 10.37
N ARG A 200 19.78 -15.42 10.77
CA ARG A 200 20.87 -15.22 11.76
C ARG A 200 20.38 -14.96 13.18
N MET A 201 19.08 -14.80 13.36
CA MET A 201 18.40 -14.64 14.65
C MET A 201 17.74 -15.96 15.03
#